data_AF-A0AAV6U9F8-F1
#
_entry.id   AF-A0AAV6U9F8-F1
#
_cell.length_a   1.000
_cell.length_b   1.000
_cell.length_c   1.000
_cell.angle_alpha   90.00
_cell.angle_beta   90.00
_cell.angle_gamma   90.00
#
_symmetry.space_group_name_H-M   'P 1'
#
loop_
_entity.id
_entity.type
_entity.pdbx_description
1 polymer ?
#
loop_
_entity_poly.entity_id
_entity_poly.type
_entity_poly.pdbx_seq_one_letter_code
_entity_poly.pdbx_strand_id
1 'polypeptide(L)'
;MCSNGLLCRNKMINANLEGIRQLEGEIQAEKASAKQTEQELRHELHKLQQDNDRQQKVLSQNLKKTPQAQTEAILQHEINRLTGENVDLREKIDQLAEQIKKYKKQLKLYVKKVKDSGGVEIELQPQPERVDNMPLVRHKEVEYLGMFEYKKEDEPTIIKTLIYDLKPKIAIGLLPGLPAYVLFMCIRHTDYVNDDEKVRCLLNNTIQGVKRLIKKRFEELEYTVLWLANTCRLLHNLKQYSGDKAFQVENSPKQNEQCLRNFDLSEYRQVLSDVAVWIYQAVIKILEERVQPLIVPAILEHEAIPGISGNKPGGMRHRSSSVAREPDSPSFDPQAALDGLLKELGAFYKVLSIHGVDPELITQVYKQLFYFICAGALNNLLLRKDMCHWTKGMQIRYNLSHLEQWCREMRMQHAEVVETLQPIVQASQLLQARKTDDDVTAVCDMCDKLTAAQIIKILNLYTPADEYEERVPVSFIRKMQARLKERAGTEEAAAAGGGLLMDSKFAFAIRFPFNPSNIRLEDIVLPEALAPLHHVLRKV
;
A
#
# COMPACT_ATOMS: atom_id res chain seq x y z
N MET A 1 34.57 56.78 52.18
CA MET A 1 34.38 55.75 51.14
C MET A 1 33.56 54.51 51.59
N CYS A 2 33.09 54.40 52.85
CA CYS A 2 32.35 53.19 53.30
C CYS A 2 30.82 53.17 53.08
N SER A 3 30.14 54.28 52.79
CA SER A 3 28.67 54.28 52.69
C SER A 3 28.11 53.72 51.36
N ASN A 4 28.85 53.81 50.25
CA ASN A 4 28.37 53.33 48.94
C ASN A 4 28.41 51.79 48.79
N GLY A 5 29.33 51.12 49.50
CA GLY A 5 29.44 49.65 49.47
C GLY A 5 28.28 48.96 50.20
N LEU A 6 27.83 49.52 51.33
CA LEU A 6 26.69 48.99 52.11
C LEU A 6 25.35 49.14 51.38
N LEU A 7 25.17 50.23 50.62
CA LEU A 7 23.95 50.47 49.85
C LEU A 7 23.85 49.53 48.63
N CYS A 8 24.94 49.31 47.89
CA CYS A 8 24.97 48.34 46.79
C CYS A 8 24.73 46.91 47.29
N ARG A 9 25.34 46.54 48.42
CA ARG A 9 25.19 45.21 49.01
C ARG A 9 23.76 44.95 49.49
N ASN A 10 23.10 45.93 50.10
CA ASN A 10 21.68 45.84 50.47
C ASN A 10 20.75 45.75 49.25
N LYS A 11 21.01 46.52 48.17
CA LYS A 11 20.23 46.41 46.93
C LYS A 11 20.36 45.03 46.29
N MET A 12 21.57 44.46 46.28
CA MET A 12 21.83 43.13 45.71
C MET A 12 21.20 42.01 46.56
N ILE A 13 21.20 42.15 47.89
CA ILE A 13 20.51 41.23 48.81
C ILE A 13 18.98 41.29 48.60
N ASN A 14 18.41 42.49 48.46
CA ASN A 14 16.97 42.64 48.21
C ASN A 14 16.55 42.08 46.85
N ALA A 15 17.33 42.32 45.79
CA ALA A 15 17.06 41.74 44.47
C ALA A 15 17.14 40.19 44.49
N ASN A 16 18.10 39.62 45.23
CA ASN A 16 18.18 38.17 45.42
C ASN A 16 17.00 37.62 46.24
N LEU A 17 16.54 38.34 47.27
CA LEU A 17 15.37 37.96 48.06
C LEU A 17 14.08 38.01 47.24
N GLU A 18 13.93 39.00 46.35
CA GLU A 18 12.82 39.09 45.40
C GLU A 18 12.86 37.93 44.38
N GLY A 19 14.03 37.62 43.83
CA GLY A 19 14.22 36.47 42.93
C GLY A 19 13.88 35.13 43.60
N ILE A 20 14.30 34.93 44.86
CA ILE A 20 13.96 33.73 45.64
C ILE A 20 12.45 33.64 45.86
N ARG A 21 11.78 34.74 46.22
CA ARG A 21 10.32 34.76 46.39
C ARG A 21 9.56 34.46 45.10
N GLN A 22 10.07 34.94 43.96
CA GLN A 22 9.46 34.65 42.67
C GLN A 22 9.59 33.16 42.31
N LEU A 23 10.78 32.59 42.50
CA LEU A 23 11.01 31.15 42.29
C LEU A 23 10.19 30.28 43.25
N GLU A 24 10.03 30.69 44.51
CA GLU A 24 9.13 30.01 45.46
C GLU A 24 7.67 30.04 44.98
N GLY A 25 7.22 31.17 44.42
CA GLY A 25 5.89 31.29 43.83
C GLY A 25 5.68 30.40 42.61
N GLU A 26 6.66 30.35 41.70
CA GLU A 26 6.63 29.50 40.50
C GLU A 26 6.59 28.00 40.87
N ILE A 27 7.45 27.57 41.81
CA ILE A 27 7.47 26.20 42.32
C ILE A 27 6.13 25.83 42.97
N GLN A 28 5.52 26.76 43.70
CA GLN A 28 4.26 26.49 44.38
C GLN A 28 3.07 26.42 43.41
N ALA A 29 3.09 27.21 42.33
CA ALA A 29 2.13 27.13 41.24
C ALA A 29 2.27 25.83 40.44
N GLU A 30 3.50 25.44 40.10
CA GLU A 30 3.78 24.18 39.39
C GLU A 30 3.36 22.96 40.22
N LYS A 31 3.63 22.98 41.52
CA LYS A 31 3.19 21.92 42.46
C LYS A 31 1.66 21.84 42.56
N ALA A 32 0.96 22.96 42.52
CA ALA A 32 -0.50 22.98 42.51
C ALA A 32 -1.06 22.40 41.21
N SER A 33 -0.48 22.77 40.06
CA SER A 33 -0.85 22.23 38.76
C SER A 33 -0.61 20.73 38.66
N ALA A 34 0.57 20.25 39.09
CA ALA A 34 0.90 18.83 39.10
C ALA A 34 -0.08 18.02 39.97
N LYS A 35 -0.47 18.56 41.13
CA LYS A 35 -1.44 17.91 42.03
C LYS A 35 -2.85 17.84 41.40
N GLN A 36 -3.24 18.85 40.63
CA GLN A 36 -4.50 18.84 39.89
C GLN A 36 -4.47 17.77 38.77
N THR A 37 -3.39 17.71 37.99
CA THR A 37 -3.23 16.69 36.95
C THR A 37 -3.21 15.28 37.54
N GLU A 38 -2.57 15.08 38.71
CA GLU A 38 -2.61 13.79 39.41
C GLU A 38 -4.03 13.39 39.82
N GLN A 39 -4.85 14.35 40.27
CA GLN A 39 -6.25 14.09 40.63
C GLN A 39 -7.10 13.73 39.39
N GLU A 40 -6.88 14.41 38.27
CA GLU A 40 -7.54 14.12 36.99
C GLU A 40 -7.17 12.71 36.48
N LEU A 41 -5.88 12.37 36.49
CA LEU A 41 -5.39 11.04 36.09
C LEU A 41 -5.92 9.93 37.01
N ARG A 42 -6.00 10.18 38.34
CA ARG A 42 -6.61 9.23 39.28
C ARG A 42 -8.10 9.03 39.01
N HIS A 43 -8.82 10.08 38.61
CA HIS A 43 -10.22 9.98 38.24
C HIS A 43 -10.40 9.16 36.96
N GLU A 44 -9.57 9.38 35.94
CA GLU A 44 -9.57 8.58 34.71
C GLU A 44 -9.24 7.10 34.97
N LEU A 45 -8.24 6.82 35.80
CA LEU A 45 -7.90 5.45 36.20
C LEU A 45 -9.07 4.73 36.86
N HIS A 46 -9.79 5.41 37.76
CA HIS A 46 -10.96 4.85 38.41
C HIS A 46 -12.11 4.60 37.42
N LYS A 47 -12.31 5.50 36.45
CA LYS A 47 -13.29 5.32 35.37
C LYS A 47 -12.94 4.12 34.49
N LEU A 48 -11.68 3.99 34.08
CA LEU A 48 -11.20 2.86 33.29
C LEU A 48 -11.32 1.53 34.04
N GLN A 49 -11.09 1.52 35.36
CA GLN A 49 -11.33 0.33 36.19
C GLN A 49 -12.80 -0.07 36.21
N GLN A 50 -13.72 0.89 36.37
CA GLN A 50 -15.16 0.61 36.31
C GLN A 50 -15.60 0.08 34.94
N ASP A 51 -15.06 0.63 33.84
CA ASP A 51 -15.36 0.17 32.48
C ASP A 51 -14.82 -1.25 32.24
N ASN A 52 -13.61 -1.54 32.74
CA ASN A 52 -13.02 -2.88 32.64
C ASN A 52 -13.82 -3.92 33.44
N ASP A 53 -14.25 -3.60 34.66
CA ASP A 53 -15.11 -4.46 35.48
C ASP A 53 -16.47 -4.70 34.79
N ARG A 54 -17.01 -3.68 34.12
CA ARG A 54 -18.25 -3.78 33.34
C ARG A 54 -18.05 -4.71 32.13
N GLN A 55 -16.94 -4.58 31.41
CA GLN A 55 -16.62 -5.46 30.28
C GLN A 55 -16.39 -6.91 30.71
N GLN A 56 -15.70 -7.15 31.83
CA GLN A 56 -15.53 -8.50 32.39
C GLN A 56 -16.87 -9.13 32.81
N LYS A 57 -17.80 -8.34 33.36
CA LYS A 57 -19.17 -8.82 33.67
C LYS A 57 -19.95 -9.19 32.41
N VAL A 58 -19.83 -8.42 31.33
CA VAL A 58 -20.47 -8.74 30.04
C VAL A 58 -19.87 -10.00 29.42
N LEU A 59 -18.54 -10.13 29.41
CA LEU A 59 -17.84 -11.31 28.90
C LEU A 59 -18.22 -12.59 29.67
N SER A 60 -18.27 -12.51 31.01
CA SER A 60 -18.65 -13.66 31.85
C SER A 60 -20.14 -14.04 31.73
N GLN A 61 -21.03 -13.09 31.43
CA GLN A 61 -22.43 -13.38 31.10
C GLN A 61 -22.59 -13.99 29.70
N ASN A 62 -21.76 -13.59 28.73
CA ASN A 62 -21.78 -14.13 27.38
C ASN A 62 -21.37 -15.61 27.34
N LEU A 63 -20.39 -16.02 28.15
CA LEU A 63 -19.94 -17.42 28.26
C LEU A 63 -21.01 -18.43 28.72
N LYS A 64 -22.17 -17.97 29.23
CA LYS A 64 -23.23 -18.83 29.78
C LYS A 64 -24.47 -19.00 28.89
N LYS A 65 -24.52 -18.41 27.68
CA LYS A 65 -25.74 -18.38 26.84
C LYS A 65 -25.50 -18.97 25.45
N THR A 66 -26.57 -19.50 24.84
CA THR A 66 -26.57 -20.06 23.47
C THR A 66 -26.26 -18.99 22.41
N PRO A 67 -25.70 -19.36 21.24
CA PRO A 67 -25.19 -18.42 20.23
C PRO A 67 -26.24 -17.40 19.72
N GLN A 68 -27.51 -17.79 19.59
CA GLN A 68 -28.59 -16.88 19.16
C GLN A 68 -28.93 -15.82 20.21
N ALA A 69 -28.96 -16.18 21.50
CA ALA A 69 -29.21 -15.24 22.58
C ALA A 69 -28.02 -14.27 22.79
N GLN A 70 -26.80 -14.67 22.40
CA GLN A 70 -25.63 -13.79 22.39
C GLN A 70 -25.74 -12.71 21.31
N THR A 71 -26.14 -13.07 20.08
CA THR A 71 -26.29 -12.11 18.98
C THR A 71 -27.35 -11.05 19.28
N GLU A 72 -28.51 -11.46 19.82
CA GLU A 72 -29.59 -10.55 20.17
C GLU A 72 -29.22 -9.60 21.32
N ALA A 73 -28.53 -10.09 22.35
CA ALA A 73 -28.06 -9.26 23.46
C ALA A 73 -27.00 -8.23 23.02
N ILE A 74 -26.11 -8.59 22.11
CA ILE A 74 -25.09 -7.68 21.54
C ILE A 74 -25.77 -6.57 20.74
N LEU A 75 -26.72 -6.92 19.86
CA LEU A 75 -27.47 -5.94 19.07
C LEU A 75 -28.27 -4.99 19.97
N GLN A 76 -28.95 -5.52 21.00
CA GLN A 76 -29.74 -4.70 21.92
C GLN A 76 -28.86 -3.75 22.74
N HIS A 77 -27.68 -4.19 23.16
CA HIS A 77 -26.73 -3.34 23.88
C HIS A 77 -26.20 -2.22 22.97
N GLU A 78 -25.92 -2.53 21.70
CA GLU A 78 -25.42 -1.55 20.73
C GLU A 78 -26.48 -0.51 20.37
N ILE A 79 -27.73 -0.92 20.22
CA ILE A 79 -28.88 -0.01 20.03
C ILE A 79 -29.00 0.94 21.23
N ASN A 80 -28.93 0.42 22.46
CA ASN A 80 -29.04 1.25 23.66
C ASN A 80 -27.86 2.23 23.80
N ARG A 81 -26.64 1.81 23.44
CA ARG A 81 -25.45 2.68 23.44
C ARG A 81 -25.59 3.82 22.42
N LEU A 82 -25.93 3.48 21.17
CA LEU A 82 -26.13 4.46 20.10
C LEU A 82 -27.30 5.42 20.39
N THR A 83 -28.33 4.94 21.09
CA THR A 83 -29.46 5.79 21.52
C THR A 83 -29.01 6.79 22.58
N GLY A 84 -28.22 6.37 23.57
CA GLY A 84 -27.63 7.27 24.57
C GLY A 84 -26.72 8.34 23.95
N GLU A 85 -25.81 7.93 23.06
CA GLU A 85 -24.91 8.86 22.37
C GLU A 85 -25.66 9.89 21.51
N ASN A 86 -26.78 9.49 20.88
CA ASN A 86 -27.63 10.43 20.15
C ASN A 86 -28.31 11.46 21.06
N VAL A 87 -28.70 11.09 22.28
CA VAL A 87 -29.27 12.02 23.26
C VAL A 87 -28.20 13.00 23.74
N ASP A 88 -27.01 12.51 24.08
CA ASP A 88 -25.88 13.36 24.51
C ASP A 88 -25.44 14.34 23.41
N LEU A 89 -25.44 13.90 22.15
CA LEU A 89 -25.13 14.75 21.00
C LEU A 89 -26.20 15.83 20.79
N ARG A 90 -27.48 15.50 20.97
CA ARG A 90 -28.57 16.50 20.94
C ARG A 90 -28.41 17.53 22.04
N GLU A 91 -28.10 17.10 23.26
CA GLU A 91 -27.87 18.02 24.38
C GLU A 91 -26.67 18.95 24.13
N LYS A 92 -25.58 18.43 23.54
CA LYS A 92 -24.45 19.26 23.09
C LYS A 92 -24.84 20.28 22.02
N ILE A 93 -25.68 19.88 21.05
CA ILE A 93 -26.19 20.81 20.02
C ILE A 93 -27.00 21.94 20.68
N ASP A 94 -27.87 21.62 21.64
CA ASP A 94 -28.67 22.61 22.36
C ASP A 94 -27.79 23.56 23.20
N GLN A 95 -26.77 23.03 23.89
CA GLN A 95 -25.81 23.83 24.64
C GLN A 95 -25.01 24.78 23.73
N LEU A 96 -24.53 24.29 22.58
CA LEU A 96 -23.81 25.11 21.59
C LEU A 96 -24.72 26.18 20.99
N ALA A 97 -25.99 25.87 20.71
CA ALA A 97 -26.97 26.85 20.24
C ALA A 97 -27.21 27.96 21.28
N GLU A 98 -27.24 27.62 22.57
CA GLU A 98 -27.38 28.59 23.64
C GLU A 98 -26.11 29.44 23.83
N GLN A 99 -24.92 28.86 23.67
CA GLN A 99 -23.65 29.60 23.63
C GLN A 99 -23.61 30.59 22.47
N ILE A 100 -24.02 30.18 21.26
CA ILE A 100 -24.14 31.08 20.10
C ILE A 100 -25.08 32.26 20.42
N LYS A 101 -26.20 32.01 21.12
CA LYS A 101 -27.12 33.06 21.55
C LYS A 101 -26.49 34.02 22.55
N LYS A 102 -25.69 33.51 23.50
CA LYS A 102 -24.92 34.33 24.46
C LYS A 102 -23.84 35.17 23.76
N TYR A 103 -23.06 34.58 22.85
CA TYR A 103 -22.03 35.31 22.10
C TYR A 103 -22.64 36.38 21.19
N LYS A 104 -23.77 36.10 20.51
CA LYS A 104 -24.50 37.12 19.74
C LYS A 104 -24.97 38.29 20.62
N LYS A 105 -25.43 38.03 21.85
CA LYS A 105 -25.79 39.10 22.81
C LYS A 105 -24.57 39.90 23.27
N GLN A 106 -23.45 39.24 23.55
CA GLN A 106 -22.20 39.91 23.93
C GLN A 106 -21.65 40.77 22.78
N LEU A 107 -21.66 40.26 21.54
CA LEU A 107 -21.30 41.03 20.34
C LEU A 107 -22.15 42.29 20.20
N LYS A 108 -23.48 42.20 20.40
CA LYS A 108 -24.36 43.39 20.38
C LYS A 108 -24.01 44.41 21.46
N LEU A 109 -23.64 43.96 22.67
CA LEU A 109 -23.21 44.84 23.77
C LEU A 109 -21.85 45.50 23.49
N TYR A 110 -20.89 44.76 22.92
CA TYR A 110 -19.60 45.30 22.51
C TYR A 110 -19.73 46.32 21.38
N VAL A 111 -20.54 46.03 20.35
CA VAL A 111 -20.87 46.98 19.28
C VAL A 111 -21.50 48.26 19.86
N LYS A 112 -22.38 48.13 20.86
CA LYS A 112 -22.99 49.29 21.54
C LYS A 112 -21.97 50.10 22.34
N LYS A 113 -21.07 49.45 23.10
CA LYS A 113 -19.99 50.12 23.84
C LYS A 113 -18.99 50.83 22.91
N VAL A 114 -18.69 50.25 21.75
CA VAL A 114 -17.84 50.86 20.72
C VAL A 114 -18.51 52.11 20.12
N LYS A 115 -19.84 52.08 19.91
CA LYS A 115 -20.62 53.26 19.51
C LYS A 115 -20.61 54.37 20.58
N ASP A 116 -20.77 54.03 21.85
CA ASP A 116 -20.81 55.01 22.95
C ASP A 116 -19.43 55.65 23.25
N SER A 117 -18.33 55.05 22.78
CA SER A 117 -16.95 55.49 23.01
C SER A 117 -16.35 56.34 21.87
N GLY A 118 -17.17 56.77 20.90
CA GLY A 118 -16.73 57.62 19.77
C GLY A 118 -15.95 56.89 18.68
N GLY A 119 -16.11 55.57 18.53
CA GLY A 119 -15.51 54.79 17.45
C GLY A 119 -16.23 54.93 16.11
N VAL A 120 -15.45 54.96 15.02
CA VAL A 120 -15.87 55.11 13.61
C VAL A 120 -16.91 54.06 13.18
N GLU A 121 -17.88 54.47 12.35
CA GLU A 121 -18.92 53.63 11.76
C GLU A 121 -18.36 52.49 10.90
N ILE A 122 -18.72 51.25 11.24
CA ILE A 122 -18.72 50.14 10.28
C ILE A 122 -20.19 49.86 9.96
N GLU A 123 -20.63 50.26 8.77
CA GLU A 123 -21.93 49.90 8.22
C GLU A 123 -21.98 48.39 7.93
N LEU A 124 -22.63 47.64 8.82
CA LEU A 124 -23.25 46.37 8.47
C LEU A 124 -24.73 46.66 8.22
N GLN A 125 -25.13 46.76 6.95
CA GLN A 125 -26.53 46.86 6.57
C GLN A 125 -27.29 45.63 7.07
N PRO A 126 -28.32 45.78 7.93
CA PRO A 126 -29.27 44.72 8.21
C PRO A 126 -30.32 44.71 7.12
N GLN A 127 -30.37 43.66 6.29
CA GLN A 127 -31.54 43.43 5.45
C GLN A 127 -32.76 43.12 6.34
N PRO A 128 -33.93 43.69 6.03
CA PRO A 128 -35.12 43.59 6.88
C PRO A 128 -35.79 42.21 6.74
N GLU A 129 -36.27 41.69 7.88
CA GLU A 129 -37.20 40.57 7.93
C GLU A 129 -38.48 40.95 7.17
N ARG A 130 -38.62 40.45 5.93
CA ARG A 130 -39.91 40.35 5.24
C ARG A 130 -40.56 39.03 5.61
N VAL A 131 -41.71 39.13 6.27
CA VAL A 131 -42.69 38.06 6.39
C VAL A 131 -43.38 37.93 5.03
N ASP A 132 -42.82 37.11 4.13
CA ASP A 132 -43.47 36.76 2.86
C ASP A 132 -43.98 35.31 2.95
N ASN A 133 -45.31 35.17 2.99
CA ASN A 133 -46.00 33.99 2.50
C ASN A 133 -45.74 33.91 0.98
N MET A 134 -44.67 33.22 0.57
CA MET A 134 -44.42 32.75 -0.79
C MET A 134 -43.92 31.31 -0.75
N PRO A 135 -44.23 30.50 -1.78
CA PRO A 135 -44.21 29.05 -1.66
C PRO A 135 -42.83 28.56 -1.29
N LEU A 136 -42.79 27.56 -0.40
CA LEU A 136 -41.60 26.79 -0.08
C LEU A 136 -41.05 26.20 -1.39
N VAL A 137 -40.16 26.92 -2.08
CA VAL A 137 -39.26 26.29 -3.05
C VAL A 137 -38.36 25.43 -2.19
N ARG A 138 -38.83 24.21 -1.92
CA ARG A 138 -37.95 23.10 -1.60
C ARG A 138 -36.88 23.18 -2.67
N HIS A 139 -35.66 23.58 -2.32
CA HIS A 139 -34.51 23.16 -3.08
C HIS A 139 -34.63 21.64 -3.08
N LYS A 140 -35.17 21.08 -4.16
CA LYS A 140 -34.97 19.67 -4.45
C LYS A 140 -33.46 19.53 -4.37
N GLU A 141 -32.96 18.74 -3.42
CA GLU A 141 -31.62 18.20 -3.56
C GLU A 141 -31.58 17.65 -4.99
N VAL A 142 -30.74 18.26 -5.83
CA VAL A 142 -30.64 17.86 -7.23
C VAL A 142 -30.06 16.45 -7.18
N GLU A 143 -30.93 15.45 -7.28
CA GLU A 143 -30.51 14.06 -7.37
C GLU A 143 -29.81 13.87 -8.70
N TYR A 144 -28.47 13.89 -8.66
CA TYR A 144 -27.66 13.61 -9.83
C TYR A 144 -27.81 12.15 -10.23
N LEU A 145 -27.92 11.91 -11.53
CA LEU A 145 -28.00 10.57 -12.10
C LEU A 145 -26.63 9.87 -12.14
N GLY A 146 -25.55 10.60 -11.86
CA GLY A 146 -24.18 10.08 -11.86
C GLY A 146 -23.57 10.06 -13.25
N MET A 147 -23.89 11.04 -14.08
CA MET A 147 -23.39 11.16 -15.46
C MET A 147 -22.66 12.49 -15.65
N PHE A 148 -21.74 12.53 -16.61
CA PHE A 148 -21.11 13.78 -17.04
C PHE A 148 -21.43 14.03 -18.52
N GLU A 149 -22.19 15.09 -18.77
CA GLU A 149 -22.44 15.64 -20.11
C GLU A 149 -21.22 16.45 -20.56
N TYR A 150 -20.85 16.31 -21.83
CA TYR A 150 -19.78 17.07 -22.47
C TYR A 150 -20.09 17.27 -23.96
N LYS A 151 -19.49 18.29 -24.60
CA LYS A 151 -19.62 18.50 -26.06
C LYS A 151 -18.53 17.75 -26.82
N LYS A 152 -18.83 17.29 -28.05
CA LYS A 152 -17.88 16.54 -28.90
C LYS A 152 -16.56 17.31 -29.10
N GLU A 153 -16.64 18.63 -29.23
CA GLU A 153 -15.49 19.55 -29.40
C GLU A 153 -14.55 19.61 -28.19
N ASP A 154 -15.03 19.31 -26.99
CA ASP A 154 -14.25 19.39 -25.75
C ASP A 154 -13.59 18.05 -25.36
N GLU A 155 -13.86 16.96 -26.08
CA GLU A 155 -13.27 15.65 -25.83
C GLU A 155 -11.73 15.66 -25.75
N PRO A 156 -11.00 16.38 -26.63
CA PRO A 156 -9.54 16.49 -26.52
C PRO A 156 -9.08 17.11 -25.19
N THR A 157 -9.84 18.06 -24.65
CA THR A 157 -9.56 18.70 -23.35
C THR A 157 -9.74 17.73 -22.20
N ILE A 158 -10.75 16.86 -22.26
CA ILE A 158 -10.99 15.80 -21.28
C ILE A 158 -9.79 14.84 -21.27
N ILE A 159 -9.41 14.32 -22.44
CA ILE A 159 -8.29 13.38 -22.58
C ILE A 159 -6.99 14.04 -22.13
N LYS A 160 -6.75 15.30 -22.51
CA LYS A 160 -5.57 16.04 -22.08
C LYS A 160 -5.49 16.19 -20.57
N THR A 161 -6.56 16.64 -19.94
CA THR A 161 -6.57 16.95 -18.50
C THR A 161 -6.52 15.68 -17.66
N LEU A 162 -7.33 14.67 -17.99
CA LEU A 162 -7.39 13.42 -17.23
C LEU A 162 -6.19 12.51 -17.47
N ILE A 163 -5.67 12.46 -18.70
CA ILE A 163 -4.63 11.50 -19.09
C ILE A 163 -3.24 12.12 -19.12
N TYR A 164 -3.03 13.16 -19.92
CA TYR A 164 -1.67 13.67 -20.16
C TYR A 164 -1.16 14.60 -19.05
N ASP A 165 -2.02 15.46 -18.50
CA ASP A 165 -1.63 16.50 -17.55
C ASP A 165 -1.76 16.04 -16.08
N LEU A 166 -2.43 14.91 -15.83
CA LEU A 166 -2.60 14.36 -14.49
C LEU A 166 -1.27 13.80 -13.96
N LYS A 167 -0.69 14.49 -12.99
CA LYS A 167 0.53 14.06 -12.30
C LYS A 167 0.22 13.03 -11.22
N PRO A 168 1.02 11.95 -11.05
CA PRO A 168 0.83 10.95 -10.00
C PRO A 168 0.71 11.59 -8.61
N LYS A 169 1.57 12.54 -8.26
CA LYS A 169 1.51 13.27 -6.98
C LYS A 169 0.17 13.95 -6.71
N ILE A 170 -0.49 14.47 -7.75
CA ILE A 170 -1.82 15.08 -7.62
C ILE A 170 -2.86 13.96 -7.45
N ALA A 171 -2.78 12.90 -8.27
CA ALA A 171 -3.71 11.77 -8.24
C ALA A 171 -3.78 11.07 -6.87
N ILE A 172 -2.70 11.05 -6.09
CA ILE A 172 -2.66 10.50 -4.73
C ILE A 172 -3.61 11.25 -3.78
N GLY A 173 -3.80 12.56 -3.98
CA GLY A 173 -4.73 13.37 -3.20
C GLY A 173 -6.18 13.28 -3.67
N LEU A 174 -6.45 12.54 -4.75
CA LEU A 174 -7.77 12.35 -5.31
C LEU A 174 -8.34 10.99 -4.88
N LEU A 175 -9.64 10.80 -5.10
CA LEU A 175 -10.26 9.48 -5.01
C LEU A 175 -9.48 8.47 -5.90
N PRO A 176 -9.01 7.33 -5.37
CA PRO A 176 -8.33 6.33 -6.19
C PRO A 176 -9.19 5.86 -7.36
N GLY A 177 -8.63 5.89 -8.57
CA GLY A 177 -9.38 5.57 -9.78
C GLY A 177 -10.33 6.68 -10.27
N LEU A 178 -10.29 7.90 -9.70
CA LEU A 178 -11.15 9.02 -10.12
C LEU A 178 -11.19 9.24 -11.65
N PRO A 179 -10.06 9.26 -12.38
CA PRO A 179 -10.09 9.36 -13.84
C PRO A 179 -10.96 8.30 -14.50
N ALA A 180 -10.87 7.05 -14.04
CA ALA A 180 -11.69 5.95 -14.55
C ALA A 180 -13.19 6.15 -14.27
N TYR A 181 -13.56 6.67 -13.10
CA TYR A 181 -14.96 7.00 -12.81
C TYR A 181 -15.47 8.15 -13.67
N VAL A 182 -14.70 9.23 -13.81
CA VAL A 182 -15.10 10.38 -14.64
C VAL A 182 -15.28 9.95 -16.11
N LEU A 183 -14.35 9.15 -16.64
CA LEU A 183 -14.47 8.57 -17.98
C LEU A 183 -15.70 7.68 -18.12
N PHE A 184 -15.97 6.81 -17.14
CA PHE A 184 -17.15 5.95 -17.14
C PHE A 184 -18.46 6.75 -17.06
N MET A 185 -18.52 7.81 -16.26
CA MET A 185 -19.68 8.70 -16.16
C MET A 185 -19.93 9.45 -17.48
N CYS A 186 -18.87 9.79 -18.24
CA CYS A 186 -18.99 10.32 -19.61
C CYS A 186 -19.53 9.24 -20.57
N ILE A 187 -19.05 7.99 -20.47
CA ILE A 187 -19.54 6.85 -21.27
C ILE A 187 -21.03 6.59 -20.99
N ARG A 188 -21.46 6.62 -19.72
CA ARG A 188 -22.88 6.51 -19.34
C ARG A 188 -23.73 7.60 -19.98
N HIS A 189 -23.24 8.84 -20.02
CA HIS A 189 -23.98 9.91 -20.70
C HIS A 189 -24.11 9.66 -22.20
N THR A 190 -23.04 9.20 -22.87
CA THR A 190 -23.10 8.87 -24.31
C THR A 190 -24.05 7.71 -24.62
N ASP A 191 -24.08 6.71 -23.74
CA ASP A 191 -25.06 5.62 -23.79
C ASP A 191 -26.48 6.17 -23.59
N TYR A 192 -26.71 7.00 -22.58
CA TYR A 192 -28.02 7.59 -22.27
C TYR A 192 -28.62 8.39 -23.45
N VAL A 193 -27.81 9.18 -24.15
CA VAL A 193 -28.26 9.93 -25.35
C VAL A 193 -28.24 9.11 -26.64
N ASN A 194 -27.83 7.84 -26.57
CA ASN A 194 -27.76 6.90 -27.68
C ASN A 194 -26.87 7.38 -28.86
N ASP A 195 -25.69 7.92 -28.55
CA ASP A 195 -24.71 8.40 -29.55
C ASP A 195 -23.54 7.41 -29.70
N ASP A 196 -23.68 6.45 -30.62
CA ASP A 196 -22.69 5.39 -30.90
C ASP A 196 -21.32 5.96 -31.32
N GLU A 197 -21.32 6.97 -32.20
CA GLU A 197 -20.09 7.59 -32.67
C GLU A 197 -19.32 8.19 -31.48
N LYS A 198 -20.02 8.89 -30.58
CA LYS A 198 -19.41 9.54 -29.43
C LYS A 198 -18.86 8.56 -28.40
N VAL A 199 -19.54 7.43 -28.13
CA VAL A 199 -19.01 6.41 -27.21
C VAL A 199 -17.75 5.75 -27.79
N ARG A 200 -17.75 5.47 -29.10
CA ARG A 200 -16.61 4.88 -29.81
C ARG A 200 -15.41 5.82 -29.85
N CYS A 201 -15.63 7.11 -30.14
CA CYS A 201 -14.57 8.13 -30.14
C CYS A 201 -13.94 8.25 -28.76
N LEU A 202 -14.75 8.42 -27.71
CA LEU A 202 -14.26 8.57 -26.33
C LEU A 202 -13.43 7.37 -25.88
N LEU A 203 -13.91 6.14 -26.11
CA LEU A 203 -13.19 4.92 -25.73
C LEU A 203 -11.87 4.79 -26.51
N ASN A 204 -11.88 5.00 -27.82
CA ASN A 204 -10.67 4.93 -28.63
C ASN A 204 -9.65 5.99 -28.25
N ASN A 205 -10.06 7.23 -28.04
CA ASN A 205 -9.17 8.33 -27.65
C ASN A 205 -8.64 8.15 -26.23
N THR A 206 -9.43 7.59 -25.32
CA THR A 206 -8.97 7.16 -23.99
C THR A 206 -7.87 6.09 -24.11
N ILE A 207 -8.16 4.98 -24.81
CA ILE A 207 -7.21 3.87 -24.98
C ILE A 207 -5.91 4.34 -25.64
N GLN A 208 -6.01 5.15 -26.71
CA GLN A 208 -4.84 5.71 -27.37
C GLN A 208 -4.09 6.71 -26.50
N GLY A 209 -4.80 7.52 -25.72
CA GLY A 209 -4.22 8.46 -24.76
C GLY A 209 -3.35 7.74 -23.73
N VAL A 210 -3.90 6.69 -23.11
CA VAL A 210 -3.16 5.85 -22.16
C VAL A 210 -1.95 5.20 -22.82
N LYS A 211 -2.11 4.56 -23.99
CA LYS A 211 -0.99 3.94 -24.72
C LYS A 211 0.12 4.93 -25.04
N ARG A 212 -0.21 6.15 -25.47
CA ARG A 212 0.76 7.21 -25.80
C ARG A 212 1.47 7.72 -24.54
N LEU A 213 0.74 7.91 -23.44
CA LEU A 213 1.33 8.34 -22.17
C LEU A 213 2.33 7.31 -21.64
N ILE A 214 1.95 6.03 -21.58
CA ILE A 214 2.82 4.95 -21.10
C ILE A 214 4.08 4.83 -21.97
N LYS A 215 3.94 4.92 -23.30
CA LYS A 215 5.10 4.94 -24.21
C LYS A 215 6.02 6.14 -23.99
N LYS A 216 5.47 7.31 -23.65
CA LYS A 216 6.24 8.54 -23.41
C LYS A 216 6.92 8.56 -22.04
N ARG A 217 6.33 7.89 -21.04
CA ARG A 217 6.73 7.90 -19.63
C ARG A 217 7.17 6.50 -19.15
N PHE A 218 7.72 5.68 -20.04
CA PHE A 218 7.93 4.24 -19.81
C PHE A 218 8.94 3.91 -18.70
N GLU A 219 9.81 4.85 -18.32
CA GLU A 219 10.77 4.68 -17.21
C GLU A 219 10.20 5.12 -15.85
N GLU A 220 9.08 5.85 -15.87
CA GLU A 220 8.45 6.43 -14.69
C GLU A 220 7.40 5.47 -14.11
N LEU A 221 7.80 4.73 -13.06
CA LEU A 221 6.96 3.71 -12.40
C LEU A 221 5.60 4.27 -11.96
N GLU A 222 5.57 5.43 -11.31
CA GLU A 222 4.33 6.03 -10.77
C GLU A 222 3.28 6.29 -11.85
N TYR A 223 3.69 6.79 -13.02
CA TYR A 223 2.77 7.00 -14.15
C TYR A 223 2.21 5.67 -14.69
N THR A 224 3.07 4.67 -14.80
CA THR A 224 2.68 3.35 -15.32
C THR A 224 1.73 2.63 -14.36
N VAL A 225 2.01 2.69 -13.06
CA VAL A 225 1.14 2.14 -12.01
C VAL A 225 -0.19 2.88 -11.90
N LEU A 226 -0.18 4.22 -11.96
CA LEU A 226 -1.40 5.03 -11.95
C LEU A 226 -2.36 4.59 -13.07
N TRP A 227 -1.82 4.37 -14.28
CA TRP A 227 -2.63 3.98 -15.42
C TRP A 227 -2.95 2.49 -15.48
N LEU A 228 -2.17 1.63 -14.83
CA LEU A 228 -2.59 0.25 -14.56
C LEU A 228 -3.86 0.25 -13.69
N ALA A 229 -3.83 0.95 -12.56
CA ALA A 229 -4.95 1.05 -11.63
C ALA A 229 -6.20 1.64 -12.29
N ASN A 230 -6.07 2.74 -13.03
CA ASN A 230 -7.19 3.37 -13.72
C ASN A 230 -7.74 2.53 -14.88
N THR A 231 -6.90 1.82 -15.63
CA THR A 231 -7.36 0.93 -16.71
C THR A 231 -8.14 -0.25 -16.13
N CYS A 232 -7.63 -0.88 -15.06
CA CYS A 232 -8.36 -1.93 -14.34
C CYS A 232 -9.68 -1.40 -13.76
N ARG A 233 -9.67 -0.22 -13.13
CA ARG A 233 -10.90 0.38 -12.59
C ARG A 233 -11.93 0.68 -13.67
N LEU A 234 -11.52 1.19 -14.83
CA LEU A 234 -12.42 1.44 -15.95
C LEU A 234 -13.01 0.13 -16.49
N LEU A 235 -12.19 -0.91 -16.60
CA LEU A 235 -12.65 -2.26 -16.96
C LEU A 235 -13.67 -2.80 -15.95
N HIS A 236 -13.42 -2.65 -14.65
CA HIS A 236 -14.35 -3.05 -13.60
C HIS A 236 -15.66 -2.27 -13.68
N ASN A 237 -15.62 -0.95 -13.90
CA ASN A 237 -16.82 -0.14 -14.06
C ASN A 237 -17.65 -0.61 -15.28
N LEU A 238 -17.00 -0.90 -16.42
CA LEU A 238 -17.67 -1.43 -17.61
C LEU A 238 -18.27 -2.84 -17.41
N LYS A 239 -17.77 -3.61 -16.44
CA LYS A 239 -18.38 -4.89 -16.01
C LYS A 239 -19.53 -4.66 -15.04
N GLN A 240 -19.27 -3.92 -13.97
CA GLN A 240 -20.20 -3.66 -12.86
C GLN A 240 -21.52 -3.02 -13.31
N TYR A 241 -21.42 -2.10 -14.28
CA TYR A 241 -22.55 -1.35 -14.82
C TYR A 241 -22.95 -1.82 -16.23
N SER A 242 -22.55 -3.04 -16.63
CA SER A 242 -22.89 -3.62 -17.94
C SER A 242 -24.37 -3.98 -18.10
N GLY A 243 -25.10 -4.14 -17.00
CA GLY A 243 -26.43 -4.75 -16.99
C GLY A 243 -26.44 -6.28 -16.83
N ASP A 244 -25.27 -6.93 -16.86
CA ASP A 244 -25.15 -8.37 -16.66
C ASP A 244 -25.28 -8.72 -15.16
N LYS A 245 -26.20 -9.63 -14.85
CA LYS A 245 -26.49 -10.09 -13.49
C LYS A 245 -25.27 -10.70 -12.80
N ALA A 246 -24.34 -11.30 -13.56
CA ALA A 246 -23.12 -11.87 -13.00
C ALA A 246 -22.23 -10.83 -12.30
N PHE A 247 -22.27 -9.56 -12.75
CA PHE A 247 -21.47 -8.46 -12.17
C PHE A 247 -22.28 -7.56 -11.23
N GLN A 248 -23.55 -7.86 -10.99
CA GLN A 248 -24.46 -7.06 -10.15
C GLN A 248 -24.65 -7.63 -8.73
N VAL A 249 -24.02 -8.77 -8.42
CA VAL A 249 -24.21 -9.49 -7.15
C VAL A 249 -23.94 -8.61 -5.93
N GLU A 250 -22.92 -7.75 -6.01
CA GLU A 250 -22.51 -6.84 -4.93
C GLU A 250 -23.04 -5.41 -5.11
N ASN A 251 -23.82 -5.14 -6.16
CA ASN A 251 -24.34 -3.80 -6.42
C ASN A 251 -25.51 -3.44 -5.49
N SER A 252 -25.51 -2.20 -5.03
CA SER A 252 -26.70 -1.58 -4.44
C SER A 252 -27.82 -1.41 -5.50
N PRO A 253 -29.10 -1.26 -5.06
CA PRO A 253 -30.21 -0.96 -5.98
C PRO A 253 -29.94 0.27 -6.84
N LYS A 254 -29.33 1.31 -6.24
CA LYS A 254 -29.00 2.55 -6.95
C LYS A 254 -27.93 2.35 -8.03
N GLN A 255 -26.92 1.54 -7.76
CA GLN A 255 -25.91 1.19 -8.76
C GLN A 255 -26.51 0.38 -9.93
N ASN A 256 -27.49 -0.49 -9.65
CA ASN A 256 -28.18 -1.24 -10.70
C ASN A 256 -29.01 -0.31 -11.61
N GLU A 257 -29.62 0.75 -11.08
CA GLU A 257 -30.30 1.78 -11.89
C GLU A 257 -29.36 2.53 -12.86
N GLN A 258 -28.07 2.55 -12.54
CA GLN A 258 -27.00 3.26 -13.26
C GLN A 258 -26.33 2.40 -14.35
N CYS A 259 -26.82 1.19 -14.63
CA CYS A 259 -26.28 0.37 -15.71
C CYS A 259 -26.49 1.01 -17.09
N LEU A 260 -25.58 0.68 -18.02
CA LEU A 260 -25.73 0.99 -19.45
C LEU A 260 -26.99 0.30 -20.00
N ARG A 261 -27.63 0.93 -20.98
CA ARG A 261 -28.94 0.50 -21.51
C ARG A 261 -28.94 0.25 -23.01
N ASN A 262 -28.13 0.98 -23.77
CA ASN A 262 -28.24 1.01 -25.23
C ASN A 262 -27.11 0.24 -25.91
N PHE A 263 -25.87 0.30 -25.38
CA PHE A 263 -24.70 -0.30 -26.02
C PHE A 263 -24.12 -1.48 -25.23
N ASP A 264 -23.83 -2.57 -25.94
CA ASP A 264 -22.97 -3.64 -25.42
C ASP A 264 -21.50 -3.33 -25.69
N LEU A 265 -20.73 -3.07 -24.63
CA LEU A 265 -19.32 -2.72 -24.71
C LEU A 265 -18.38 -3.93 -24.45
N SER A 266 -18.86 -5.16 -24.65
CA SER A 266 -18.08 -6.40 -24.49
C SER A 266 -16.74 -6.38 -25.21
N GLU A 267 -16.71 -5.97 -26.48
CA GLU A 267 -15.47 -5.90 -27.28
C GLU A 267 -14.46 -4.91 -26.69
N TYR A 268 -14.95 -3.75 -26.23
CA TYR A 268 -14.09 -2.76 -25.57
C TYR A 268 -13.57 -3.24 -24.22
N ARG A 269 -14.33 -4.07 -23.49
CA ARG A 269 -13.82 -4.73 -22.27
C ARG A 269 -12.64 -5.65 -22.59
N GLN A 270 -12.70 -6.41 -23.68
CA GLN A 270 -11.56 -7.24 -24.10
C GLN A 270 -10.35 -6.38 -24.46
N VAL A 271 -10.55 -5.33 -25.27
CA VAL A 271 -9.45 -4.42 -25.65
C VAL A 271 -8.81 -3.76 -24.42
N LEU A 272 -9.62 -3.31 -23.45
CA LEU A 272 -9.10 -2.75 -22.19
C LEU A 272 -8.36 -3.78 -21.34
N SER A 273 -8.82 -5.04 -21.33
CA SER A 273 -8.10 -6.15 -20.70
C SER A 273 -6.72 -6.35 -21.34
N ASP A 274 -6.64 -6.36 -22.67
CA ASP A 274 -5.36 -6.49 -23.40
C ASP A 274 -4.43 -5.30 -23.13
N VAL A 275 -4.99 -4.09 -23.04
CA VAL A 275 -4.23 -2.90 -22.62
C VAL A 275 -3.73 -3.05 -21.19
N ALA A 276 -4.54 -3.55 -20.26
CA ALA A 276 -4.13 -3.79 -18.87
C ALA A 276 -2.99 -4.82 -18.79
N VAL A 277 -3.05 -5.91 -19.57
CA VAL A 277 -1.94 -6.88 -19.69
C VAL A 277 -0.67 -6.18 -20.17
N TRP A 278 -0.77 -5.35 -21.21
CA TRP A 278 0.39 -4.63 -21.76
C TRP A 278 1.00 -3.65 -20.76
N ILE A 279 0.17 -2.90 -20.01
CA ILE A 279 0.65 -1.99 -18.95
C ILE A 279 1.27 -2.79 -17.79
N TYR A 280 0.65 -3.90 -17.39
CA TYR A 280 1.19 -4.78 -16.35
C TYR A 280 2.60 -5.29 -16.72
N GLN A 281 2.80 -5.74 -17.95
CA GLN A 281 4.11 -6.15 -18.45
C GLN A 281 5.13 -5.01 -18.40
N ALA A 282 4.71 -3.78 -18.71
CA ALA A 282 5.57 -2.61 -18.57
C ALA A 282 5.95 -2.33 -17.10
N VAL A 283 4.99 -2.47 -16.17
CA VAL A 283 5.29 -2.37 -14.72
C VAL A 283 6.31 -3.42 -14.33
N ILE A 284 6.07 -4.71 -14.61
CA ILE A 284 6.97 -5.81 -14.26
C ILE A 284 8.39 -5.54 -14.78
N LYS A 285 8.51 -5.13 -16.04
CA LYS A 285 9.82 -4.82 -16.64
C LYS A 285 10.58 -3.76 -15.84
N ILE A 286 9.94 -2.66 -15.47
CA ILE A 286 10.57 -1.59 -14.66
C ILE A 286 11.00 -2.12 -13.29
N LEU A 287 10.16 -2.93 -12.65
CA LEU A 287 10.46 -3.49 -11.33
C LEU A 287 11.63 -4.50 -11.40
N GLU A 288 11.64 -5.38 -12.39
CA GLU A 288 12.73 -6.34 -12.63
C GLU A 288 14.06 -5.63 -12.91
N GLU A 289 14.07 -4.60 -13.76
CA GLU A 289 15.26 -3.79 -14.05
C GLU A 289 15.86 -3.13 -12.80
N ARG A 290 15.01 -2.67 -11.87
CA ARG A 290 15.43 -2.07 -10.60
C ARG A 290 15.92 -3.08 -9.57
N VAL A 291 15.32 -4.27 -9.53
CA VAL A 291 15.67 -5.35 -8.58
C VAL A 291 16.92 -6.10 -9.03
N GLN A 292 17.13 -6.28 -10.34
CA GLN A 292 18.23 -7.05 -10.91
C GLN A 292 19.61 -6.78 -10.28
N PRO A 293 20.08 -5.51 -10.13
CA PRO A 293 21.39 -5.24 -9.53
C PRO A 293 21.48 -5.56 -8.04
N LEU A 294 20.33 -5.70 -7.34
CA LEU A 294 20.26 -5.96 -5.90
C LEU A 294 20.28 -7.46 -5.56
N ILE A 295 19.88 -8.34 -6.50
CA ILE A 295 19.71 -9.78 -6.24
C ILE A 295 21.00 -10.43 -5.72
N VAL A 296 22.11 -10.32 -6.48
CA VAL A 296 23.36 -10.99 -6.10
C VAL A 296 23.93 -10.43 -4.79
N PRO A 297 24.04 -9.09 -4.62
CA PRO A 297 24.49 -8.52 -3.37
C PRO A 297 23.63 -8.92 -2.17
N ALA A 298 22.30 -8.86 -2.29
CA ALA A 298 21.38 -9.10 -1.17
C ALA A 298 21.22 -10.57 -0.81
N ILE A 299 21.16 -11.47 -1.80
CA ILE A 299 20.86 -12.89 -1.56
C ILE A 299 22.14 -13.71 -1.34
N LEU A 300 23.18 -13.48 -2.15
CA LEU A 300 24.37 -14.34 -2.19
C LEU A 300 25.58 -13.74 -1.46
N GLU A 301 25.80 -12.43 -1.56
CA GLU A 301 27.01 -11.78 -1.04
C GLU A 301 26.83 -11.22 0.38
N HIS A 302 25.61 -10.87 0.79
CA HIS A 302 25.28 -10.35 2.11
C HIS A 302 25.65 -11.35 3.22
N GLU A 303 26.58 -10.96 4.10
CA GLU A 303 27.04 -11.73 5.26
C GLU A 303 26.45 -11.13 6.55
N ALA A 304 25.28 -11.63 6.95
CA ALA A 304 24.59 -11.16 8.15
C ALA A 304 25.25 -11.59 9.47
N ILE A 305 26.09 -12.63 9.45
CA ILE A 305 26.66 -13.24 10.65
C ILE A 305 28.18 -12.99 10.68
N PRO A 306 28.65 -12.00 11.46
CA PRO A 306 30.08 -11.73 11.62
C PRO A 306 30.79 -12.94 12.26
N GLY A 307 31.90 -13.37 11.68
CA GLY A 307 32.78 -14.39 12.26
C GLY A 307 32.52 -15.85 11.88
N ILE A 308 31.46 -16.18 11.12
CA ILE A 308 31.26 -17.54 10.57
C ILE A 308 32.10 -17.77 9.31
N SER A 309 32.34 -16.71 8.52
CA SER A 309 33.34 -16.72 7.45
C SER A 309 34.74 -16.70 8.10
N GLY A 310 35.21 -17.86 8.57
CA GLY A 310 36.48 -18.05 9.28
C GLY A 310 37.66 -17.43 8.52
N ASN A 311 38.64 -16.95 9.30
CA ASN A 311 39.93 -16.39 8.90
C ASN A 311 40.32 -16.72 7.44
N LYS A 312 40.05 -15.80 6.52
CA LYS A 312 40.64 -15.87 5.17
C LYS A 312 42.16 -15.98 5.32
N PRO A 313 42.82 -17.02 4.79
CA PRO A 313 44.28 -17.03 4.71
C PRO A 313 44.73 -15.79 3.94
N GLY A 314 45.75 -15.10 4.46
CA GLY A 314 46.31 -13.89 3.86
C GLY A 314 46.69 -14.14 2.40
N GLY A 315 45.90 -13.60 1.47
CA GLY A 315 46.15 -13.72 0.03
C GLY A 315 44.92 -13.50 -0.84
N MET A 316 43.70 -13.75 -0.34
CA MET A 316 42.47 -13.61 -1.12
C MET A 316 41.66 -12.37 -0.73
N ARG A 317 42.32 -11.20 -0.65
CA ARG A 317 41.62 -9.91 -0.66
C ARG A 317 41.25 -9.58 -2.10
N HIS A 318 39.95 -9.40 -2.35
CA HIS A 318 39.35 -8.78 -3.53
C HIS A 318 40.04 -9.05 -4.87
N ARG A 319 39.64 -10.14 -5.53
CA ARG A 319 39.50 -10.07 -7.00
C ARG A 319 38.06 -9.72 -7.29
N SER A 320 37.83 -8.42 -7.43
CA SER A 320 36.61 -7.85 -8.00
C SER A 320 36.21 -8.64 -9.24
N SER A 321 34.94 -9.01 -9.32
CA SER A 321 34.32 -9.54 -10.53
C SER A 321 34.57 -8.56 -11.68
N SER A 322 35.05 -9.09 -12.80
CA SER A 322 35.36 -8.36 -14.03
C SER A 322 34.08 -8.04 -14.82
N VAL A 323 33.20 -7.23 -14.25
CA VAL A 323 32.22 -6.46 -15.01
C VAL A 323 32.54 -5.01 -14.72
N ALA A 324 32.91 -4.26 -15.76
CA ALA A 324 33.30 -2.86 -15.68
C ALA A 324 32.29 -2.08 -14.82
N ARG A 325 32.67 -1.75 -13.58
CA ARG A 325 31.90 -0.86 -12.72
C ARG A 325 32.28 0.55 -13.11
N GLU A 326 31.30 1.32 -13.57
CA GLU A 326 31.48 2.75 -13.79
C GLU A 326 31.84 3.46 -12.46
N PRO A 327 32.71 4.48 -12.47
CA PRO A 327 33.33 4.99 -11.23
C PRO A 327 32.40 5.79 -10.30
N ASP A 328 31.14 6.02 -10.66
CA ASP A 328 30.24 6.96 -9.96
C ASP A 328 29.07 6.30 -9.19
N SER A 329 29.06 4.97 -9.01
CA SER A 329 28.02 4.31 -8.21
C SER A 329 28.39 4.36 -6.70
N PRO A 330 27.51 4.86 -5.81
CA PRO A 330 27.79 4.96 -4.39
C PRO A 330 28.16 3.58 -3.84
N SER A 331 29.25 3.52 -3.08
CA SER A 331 29.79 2.31 -2.47
C SER A 331 28.68 1.49 -1.80
N PHE A 332 28.22 0.44 -2.46
CA PHE A 332 27.19 -0.45 -1.95
C PHE A 332 27.79 -1.28 -0.81
N ASP A 333 27.36 -1.02 0.42
CA ASP A 333 27.78 -1.77 1.59
C ASP A 333 27.14 -3.17 1.54
N PRO A 334 27.93 -4.26 1.42
CA PRO A 334 27.40 -5.62 1.41
C PRO A 334 26.63 -5.99 2.67
N GLN A 335 26.81 -5.28 3.80
CA GLN A 335 26.03 -5.46 5.03
C GLN A 335 24.68 -4.75 5.01
N ALA A 336 24.48 -3.74 4.13
CA ALA A 336 23.19 -3.07 3.93
C ALA A 336 22.44 -3.59 2.69
N ALA A 337 23.00 -4.59 2.00
CA ALA A 337 22.50 -5.10 0.73
C ALA A 337 21.08 -5.66 0.82
N LEU A 338 20.82 -6.47 1.85
CA LEU A 338 19.51 -7.08 2.09
C LEU A 338 18.47 -6.01 2.42
N ASP A 339 18.80 -5.06 3.29
CA ASP A 339 17.95 -3.93 3.63
C ASP A 339 17.65 -3.06 2.40
N GLY A 340 18.62 -2.90 1.50
CA GLY A 340 18.45 -2.21 0.22
C GLY A 340 17.39 -2.88 -0.67
N LEU A 341 17.44 -4.20 -0.81
CA LEU A 341 16.43 -4.96 -1.56
C LEU A 341 15.05 -4.85 -0.91
N LEU A 342 14.95 -5.05 0.41
CA LEU A 342 13.68 -4.96 1.13
C LEU A 342 13.07 -3.55 1.08
N LYS A 343 13.91 -2.51 1.14
CA LYS A 343 13.48 -1.13 0.99
C LYS A 343 12.94 -0.84 -0.41
N GLU A 344 13.59 -1.35 -1.45
CA GLU A 344 13.11 -1.19 -2.83
C GLU A 344 11.78 -1.93 -3.05
N LEU A 345 11.67 -3.17 -2.56
CA LEU A 345 10.41 -3.92 -2.55
C LEU A 345 9.31 -3.18 -1.77
N GLY A 346 9.63 -2.57 -0.63
CA GLY A 346 8.72 -1.72 0.14
C GLY A 346 8.28 -0.47 -0.62
N ALA A 347 9.18 0.16 -1.36
CA ALA A 347 8.86 1.32 -2.19
C ALA A 347 7.86 0.95 -3.31
N PHE A 348 8.05 -0.20 -3.96
CA PHE A 348 7.10 -0.69 -4.99
C PHE A 348 5.72 -0.95 -4.41
N TYR A 349 5.65 -1.63 -3.25
CA TYR A 349 4.38 -1.92 -2.59
C TYR A 349 3.64 -0.62 -2.30
N LYS A 350 4.34 0.36 -1.73
CA LYS A 350 3.80 1.68 -1.44
C LYS A 350 3.23 2.36 -2.69
N VAL A 351 3.95 2.36 -3.80
CA VAL A 351 3.47 2.98 -5.06
C VAL A 351 2.21 2.27 -5.57
N LEU A 352 2.21 0.92 -5.59
CA LEU A 352 1.05 0.12 -6.01
C LEU A 352 -0.17 0.38 -5.12
N SER A 353 0.01 0.38 -3.79
CA SER A 353 -1.08 0.58 -2.84
C SER A 353 -1.65 1.99 -2.87
N ILE A 354 -0.79 3.03 -2.90
CA ILE A 354 -1.26 4.43 -2.86
C ILE A 354 -2.07 4.78 -4.13
N HIS A 355 -1.71 4.21 -5.29
CA HIS A 355 -2.48 4.43 -6.52
C HIS A 355 -3.74 3.56 -6.63
N GLY A 356 -4.03 2.71 -5.64
CA GLY A 356 -5.24 1.90 -5.59
C GLY A 356 -5.24 0.72 -6.56
N VAL A 357 -4.08 0.09 -6.78
CA VAL A 357 -4.00 -1.19 -7.50
C VAL A 357 -4.71 -2.28 -6.68
N ASP A 358 -5.48 -3.14 -7.35
CA ASP A 358 -6.23 -4.20 -6.69
C ASP A 358 -5.29 -5.15 -5.89
N PRO A 359 -5.64 -5.55 -4.65
CA PRO A 359 -4.76 -6.37 -3.82
C PRO A 359 -4.32 -7.70 -4.46
N GLU A 360 -5.21 -8.33 -5.23
CA GLU A 360 -4.91 -9.58 -5.95
C GLU A 360 -3.93 -9.34 -7.11
N LEU A 361 -3.98 -8.17 -7.75
CA LEU A 361 -3.01 -7.78 -8.77
C LEU A 361 -1.65 -7.47 -8.13
N ILE A 362 -1.62 -6.82 -6.95
CA ILE A 362 -0.37 -6.64 -6.18
C ILE A 362 0.26 -7.99 -5.86
N THR A 363 -0.54 -8.98 -5.42
CA THR A 363 -0.06 -10.33 -5.14
C THR A 363 0.58 -10.97 -6.38
N GLN A 364 -0.06 -10.86 -7.55
CA GLN A 364 0.49 -11.35 -8.82
C GLN A 364 1.79 -10.62 -9.23
N VAL A 365 1.93 -9.32 -8.94
CA VAL A 365 3.20 -8.60 -9.15
C VAL A 365 4.32 -9.21 -8.31
N TYR A 366 4.09 -9.44 -7.02
CA TYR A 366 5.12 -9.99 -6.13
C TYR A 366 5.44 -11.45 -6.42
N LYS A 367 4.46 -12.24 -6.87
CA LYS A 367 4.70 -13.60 -7.37
C LYS A 367 5.69 -13.62 -8.52
N GLN A 368 5.54 -12.69 -9.48
CA GLN A 368 6.49 -12.53 -10.59
C GLN A 368 7.86 -12.06 -10.11
N LEU A 369 7.91 -11.06 -9.22
CA LEU A 369 9.18 -10.54 -8.70
C LEU A 369 9.97 -11.57 -7.88
N PHE A 370 9.30 -12.35 -7.04
CA PHE A 370 9.98 -13.37 -6.23
C PHE A 370 10.50 -14.51 -7.11
N TYR A 371 9.76 -14.90 -8.15
CA TYR A 371 10.28 -15.80 -9.17
C TYR A 371 11.53 -15.24 -9.85
N PHE A 372 11.51 -13.97 -10.25
CA PHE A 372 12.65 -13.31 -10.89
C PHE A 372 13.89 -13.26 -9.97
N ILE A 373 13.69 -12.92 -8.68
CA ILE A 373 14.74 -12.94 -7.65
C ILE A 373 15.30 -14.36 -7.49
N CYS A 374 14.44 -15.37 -7.42
CA CYS A 374 14.81 -16.79 -7.32
C CYS A 374 15.67 -17.23 -8.51
N ALA A 375 15.20 -16.96 -9.74
CA ALA A 375 15.91 -17.30 -10.97
C ALA A 375 17.27 -16.58 -11.05
N GLY A 376 17.31 -15.27 -10.72
CA GLY A 376 18.54 -14.49 -10.70
C GLY A 376 19.57 -15.02 -9.68
N ALA A 377 19.12 -15.35 -8.46
CA ALA A 377 19.98 -15.88 -7.41
C ALA A 377 20.48 -17.30 -7.74
N LEU A 378 19.58 -18.20 -8.15
CA LEU A 378 19.93 -19.59 -8.46
C LEU A 378 20.85 -19.68 -9.67
N ASN A 379 20.59 -18.91 -10.73
CA ASN A 379 21.45 -18.88 -11.91
C ASN A 379 22.87 -18.42 -11.55
N ASN A 380 23.02 -17.39 -10.71
CA ASN A 380 24.33 -16.94 -10.25
C ASN A 380 25.03 -17.98 -9.36
N LEU A 381 24.29 -18.67 -8.48
CA LEU A 381 24.83 -19.77 -7.67
C LEU A 381 25.36 -20.91 -8.55
N LEU A 382 24.63 -21.30 -9.60
CA LEU A 382 25.00 -22.39 -10.53
C LEU A 382 26.19 -22.05 -11.44
N LEU A 383 26.57 -20.77 -11.53
CA LEU A 383 27.68 -20.28 -12.34
C LEU A 383 28.93 -19.96 -11.51
N ARG A 384 28.82 -19.85 -10.17
CA ARG A 384 29.88 -19.37 -9.28
C ARG A 384 30.29 -20.43 -8.24
N LYS A 385 31.45 -21.05 -8.46
CA LYS A 385 32.02 -22.04 -7.51
C LYS A 385 32.31 -21.48 -6.12
N ASP A 386 32.65 -20.19 -6.03
CA ASP A 386 32.95 -19.47 -4.79
C ASP A 386 31.73 -19.29 -3.87
N MET A 387 30.52 -19.67 -4.34
CA MET A 387 29.26 -19.53 -3.61
C MET A 387 28.68 -20.86 -3.13
N CYS A 388 29.34 -21.99 -3.42
CA CYS A 388 28.82 -23.33 -3.11
C CYS A 388 29.58 -23.96 -1.94
N HIS A 389 29.24 -23.54 -0.72
CA HIS A 389 29.75 -24.14 0.51
C HIS A 389 28.72 -24.03 1.64
N TRP A 390 28.92 -24.76 2.73
CA TRP A 390 27.95 -24.89 3.83
C TRP A 390 27.52 -23.54 4.41
N THR A 391 28.48 -22.67 4.73
CA THR A 391 28.21 -21.33 5.29
C THR A 391 27.37 -20.47 4.35
N LYS A 392 27.59 -20.54 3.03
CA LYS A 392 26.77 -19.82 2.06
C LYS A 392 25.33 -20.34 2.04
N GLY A 393 25.12 -21.65 2.21
CA GLY A 393 23.79 -22.21 2.40
C GLY A 393 23.07 -21.56 3.59
N MET A 394 23.73 -21.44 4.74
CA MET A 394 23.16 -20.78 5.92
C MET A 394 22.86 -19.29 5.67
N GLN A 395 23.78 -18.55 5.05
CA GLN A 395 23.60 -17.13 4.71
C GLN A 395 22.42 -16.91 3.75
N ILE A 396 22.34 -17.68 2.66
CA ILE A 396 21.24 -17.58 1.69
C ILE A 396 19.91 -17.87 2.38
N ARG A 397 19.84 -18.93 3.20
CA ARG A 397 18.62 -19.27 3.93
C ARG A 397 18.19 -18.17 4.90
N TYR A 398 19.14 -17.55 5.60
CA TYR A 398 18.87 -16.39 6.46
C TYR A 398 18.33 -15.20 5.65
N ASN A 399 18.99 -14.83 4.56
CA ASN A 399 18.57 -13.72 3.71
C ASN A 399 17.16 -13.95 3.12
N LEU A 400 16.86 -15.18 2.68
CA LEU A 400 15.53 -15.56 2.19
C LEU A 400 14.46 -15.51 3.30
N SER A 401 14.79 -15.86 4.54
CA SER A 401 13.83 -15.79 5.65
C SER A 401 13.34 -14.37 5.92
N HIS A 402 14.18 -13.35 5.67
CA HIS A 402 13.77 -11.94 5.76
C HIS A 402 12.82 -11.54 4.64
N LEU A 403 13.01 -12.06 3.42
CA LEU A 403 12.07 -11.86 2.31
C LEU A 403 10.71 -12.50 2.60
N GLU A 404 10.71 -13.72 3.16
CA GLU A 404 9.49 -14.40 3.59
C GLU A 404 8.77 -13.62 4.70
N GLN A 405 9.53 -13.18 5.71
CA GLN A 405 9.01 -12.40 6.81
C GLN A 405 8.42 -11.06 6.34
N TRP A 406 9.13 -10.35 5.46
CA TRP A 406 8.64 -9.12 4.84
C TRP A 406 7.33 -9.34 4.08
N CYS A 407 7.22 -10.45 3.33
CA CYS A 407 5.99 -10.81 2.63
C CYS A 407 4.82 -11.08 3.60
N ARG A 408 5.07 -11.67 4.77
CA ARG A 408 4.06 -11.85 5.83
C ARG A 408 3.60 -10.52 6.41
N GLU A 409 4.53 -9.62 6.69
CA GLU A 409 4.26 -8.31 7.28
C GLU A 409 3.38 -7.43 6.38
N MET A 410 3.58 -7.51 5.06
CA MET A 410 2.76 -6.80 4.08
C MET A 410 1.36 -7.42 3.87
N ARG A 411 1.02 -8.52 4.57
CA ARG A 411 -0.27 -9.25 4.49
C ARG A 411 -0.65 -9.67 3.06
N MET A 412 0.33 -9.90 2.19
CA MET A 412 0.06 -10.49 0.87
C MET A 412 -0.30 -11.97 1.04
N GLN A 413 -0.99 -12.58 0.07
CA GLN A 413 -1.30 -14.02 0.08
C GLN A 413 0.01 -14.83 0.07
N HIS A 414 0.53 -15.07 1.27
CA HIS A 414 1.93 -15.43 1.52
C HIS A 414 2.36 -16.74 0.85
N ALA A 415 1.45 -17.73 0.78
CA ALA A 415 1.79 -19.05 0.29
C ALA A 415 2.26 -19.03 -1.17
N GLU A 416 1.44 -18.47 -2.08
CA GLU A 416 1.75 -18.51 -3.52
C GLU A 416 2.99 -17.70 -3.92
N VAL A 417 3.26 -16.61 -3.19
CA VAL A 417 4.41 -15.74 -3.47
C VAL A 417 5.70 -16.43 -2.99
N VAL A 418 5.71 -16.92 -1.75
CA VAL A 418 6.90 -17.57 -1.15
C VAL A 418 7.23 -18.90 -1.82
N GLU A 419 6.24 -19.62 -2.34
CA GLU A 419 6.46 -20.85 -3.12
C GLU A 419 7.38 -20.65 -4.33
N THR A 420 7.42 -19.44 -4.91
CA THR A 420 8.30 -19.14 -6.05
C THR A 420 9.80 -19.10 -5.67
N LEU A 421 10.13 -18.94 -4.39
CA LEU A 421 11.50 -18.99 -3.87
C LEU A 421 11.99 -20.42 -3.59
N GLN A 422 11.13 -21.44 -3.67
CA GLN A 422 11.48 -22.80 -3.27
C GLN A 422 12.72 -23.38 -3.96
N PRO A 423 12.99 -23.14 -5.26
CA PRO A 423 14.22 -23.62 -5.90
C PRO A 423 15.50 -23.13 -5.20
N ILE A 424 15.62 -21.83 -4.88
CA ILE A 424 16.80 -21.30 -4.19
C ILE A 424 16.82 -21.69 -2.70
N VAL A 425 15.66 -21.84 -2.06
CA VAL A 425 15.56 -22.39 -0.70
C VAL A 425 16.11 -23.82 -0.66
N GLN A 426 15.68 -24.69 -1.56
CA GLN A 426 16.16 -26.07 -1.65
C GLN A 426 17.64 -26.15 -2.03
N ALA A 427 18.12 -25.25 -2.89
CA ALA A 427 19.55 -25.16 -3.19
C ALA A 427 20.36 -24.81 -1.93
N SER A 428 19.87 -23.88 -1.10
CA SER A 428 20.50 -23.53 0.18
C SER A 428 20.48 -24.69 1.19
N GLN A 429 19.42 -25.51 1.18
CA GLN A 429 19.31 -26.71 2.01
C GLN A 429 20.26 -27.81 1.52
N LEU A 430 20.39 -27.99 0.21
CA LEU A 430 21.34 -28.94 -0.39
C LEU A 430 22.80 -28.63 -0.01
N LEU A 431 23.16 -27.34 0.04
CA LEU A 431 24.48 -26.93 0.54
C LEU A 431 24.70 -27.34 2.00
N GLN A 432 23.66 -27.27 2.84
CA GLN A 432 23.72 -27.59 4.27
C GLN A 432 23.52 -29.07 4.60
N ALA A 433 22.97 -29.86 3.69
CA ALA A 433 22.65 -31.26 3.90
C ALA A 433 23.93 -32.11 4.08
N ARG A 434 23.79 -33.20 4.85
CA ARG A 434 24.81 -34.26 4.89
C ARG A 434 24.84 -34.99 3.55
N LYS A 435 26.04 -35.35 3.11
CA LYS A 435 26.31 -35.87 1.76
C LYS A 435 26.88 -37.28 1.84
N THR A 436 26.30 -38.10 2.70
CA THR A 436 26.66 -39.50 2.87
C THR A 436 25.77 -40.40 2.01
N ASP A 437 26.24 -41.60 1.69
CA ASP A 437 25.51 -42.53 0.84
C ASP A 437 24.12 -42.91 1.40
N ASP A 438 23.92 -42.84 2.72
CA ASP A 438 22.64 -43.11 3.39
C ASP A 438 21.65 -41.93 3.25
N ASP A 439 22.16 -40.71 3.03
CA ASP A 439 21.34 -39.50 2.90
C ASP A 439 20.78 -39.30 1.47
N VAL A 440 21.19 -40.11 0.49
CA VAL A 440 20.84 -39.95 -0.94
C VAL A 440 19.33 -39.80 -1.15
N THR A 441 18.53 -40.68 -0.54
CA THR A 441 17.06 -40.64 -0.69
C THR A 441 16.48 -39.37 -0.06
N ALA A 442 16.90 -39.03 1.17
CA ALA A 442 16.41 -37.84 1.86
C ALA A 442 16.74 -36.55 1.09
N VAL A 443 17.94 -36.45 0.50
CA VAL A 443 18.34 -35.31 -0.33
C VAL A 443 17.54 -35.25 -1.64
N CYS A 444 17.26 -36.40 -2.26
CA CYS A 444 16.42 -36.45 -3.47
C CYS A 444 14.98 -36.00 -3.21
N ASP A 445 14.40 -36.40 -2.07
CA ASP A 445 13.02 -36.08 -1.69
C ASP A 445 12.88 -34.61 -1.25
N MET A 446 13.91 -34.07 -0.58
CA MET A 446 13.97 -32.65 -0.18
C MET A 446 14.05 -31.69 -1.38
N CYS A 447 14.77 -32.09 -2.45
CA CYS A 447 14.99 -31.24 -3.63
C CYS A 447 13.92 -31.47 -4.71
N ASP A 448 12.64 -31.37 -4.37
CA ASP A 448 11.54 -31.63 -5.32
C ASP A 448 11.31 -30.49 -6.35
N LYS A 449 11.74 -29.26 -6.07
CA LYS A 449 11.62 -28.08 -6.95
C LYS A 449 12.89 -27.77 -7.75
N LEU A 450 13.95 -28.56 -7.60
CA LEU A 450 15.16 -28.45 -8.42
C LEU A 450 15.19 -29.51 -9.51
N THR A 451 15.74 -29.17 -10.68
CA THR A 451 15.98 -30.17 -11.73
C THR A 451 17.17 -31.06 -11.37
N ALA A 452 17.21 -32.28 -11.91
CA ALA A 452 18.34 -33.18 -11.69
C ALA A 452 19.68 -32.54 -12.10
N ALA A 453 19.68 -31.77 -13.20
CA ALA A 453 20.88 -31.05 -13.66
C ALA A 453 21.36 -30.01 -12.64
N GLN A 454 20.44 -29.27 -12.02
CA GLN A 454 20.76 -28.26 -11.00
C GLN A 454 21.35 -28.90 -9.75
N ILE A 455 20.73 -29.98 -9.24
CA ILE A 455 21.21 -30.71 -8.05
C ILE A 455 22.64 -31.20 -8.29
N ILE A 456 22.87 -31.88 -9.43
CA ILE A 456 24.19 -32.41 -9.79
C ILE A 456 25.21 -31.28 -9.98
N LYS A 457 24.80 -30.14 -10.55
CA LYS A 457 25.71 -28.99 -10.71
C LYS A 457 26.14 -28.41 -9.37
N ILE A 458 25.21 -28.22 -8.43
CA ILE A 458 25.50 -27.69 -7.08
C ILE A 458 26.46 -28.64 -6.35
N LEU A 459 26.20 -29.95 -6.38
CA LEU A 459 27.08 -30.94 -5.75
C LEU A 459 28.49 -30.97 -6.34
N ASN A 460 28.63 -30.75 -7.66
CA ASN A 460 29.94 -30.67 -8.31
C ASN A 460 30.68 -29.35 -8.04
N LEU A 461 29.95 -28.25 -7.85
CA LEU A 461 30.53 -26.95 -7.53
C LEU A 461 30.90 -26.80 -6.06
N TYR A 462 30.43 -27.70 -5.20
CA TYR A 462 30.63 -27.64 -3.76
C TYR A 462 32.12 -27.66 -3.39
N THR A 463 32.61 -26.55 -2.85
CA THR A 463 34.00 -26.38 -2.42
C THR A 463 34.05 -26.12 -0.92
N PRO A 464 34.62 -27.04 -0.12
CA PRO A 464 34.79 -26.84 1.31
C PRO A 464 35.48 -25.53 1.65
N ALA A 465 34.90 -24.76 2.57
CA ALA A 465 35.41 -23.46 3.01
C ALA A 465 36.28 -23.55 4.26
N ASP A 466 36.08 -24.58 5.10
CA ASP A 466 36.84 -24.79 6.34
C ASP A 466 37.25 -26.26 6.54
N GLU A 467 38.02 -26.53 7.60
CA GLU A 467 38.58 -27.86 7.93
C GLU A 467 37.52 -28.85 8.44
N TYR A 468 36.31 -28.38 8.76
CA TYR A 468 35.19 -29.21 9.23
C TYR A 468 34.28 -29.65 8.09
N GLU A 469 34.56 -29.21 6.86
CA GLU A 469 33.79 -29.49 5.66
C GLU A 469 34.56 -30.44 4.73
N GLU A 470 33.92 -31.54 4.36
CA GLU A 470 34.49 -32.50 3.42
C GLU A 470 33.98 -32.26 1.99
N ARG A 471 34.83 -32.59 1.01
CA ARG A 471 34.39 -32.59 -0.39
C ARG A 471 33.33 -33.64 -0.61
N VAL A 472 32.37 -33.35 -1.48
CA VAL A 472 31.31 -34.30 -1.83
C VAL A 472 31.92 -35.57 -2.42
N PRO A 473 31.63 -36.76 -1.84
CA PRO A 473 32.14 -38.01 -2.37
C PRO A 473 31.62 -38.28 -3.79
N VAL A 474 32.50 -38.76 -4.67
CA VAL A 474 32.11 -39.13 -6.05
C VAL A 474 31.11 -40.29 -6.04
N SER A 475 31.18 -41.19 -5.05
CA SER A 475 30.19 -42.26 -4.82
C SER A 475 28.79 -41.70 -4.60
N PHE A 476 28.67 -40.68 -3.74
CA PHE A 476 27.42 -39.99 -3.45
C PHE A 476 26.83 -39.35 -4.71
N ILE A 477 27.65 -38.61 -5.49
CA ILE A 477 27.20 -37.98 -6.75
C ILE A 477 26.69 -39.04 -7.74
N ARG A 478 27.38 -40.18 -7.88
CA ARG A 478 26.93 -41.28 -8.76
C ARG A 478 25.62 -41.89 -8.29
N LYS A 479 25.44 -42.13 -6.99
CA LYS A 479 24.19 -42.64 -6.41
C LYS A 479 23.03 -41.64 -6.58
N MET A 480 23.28 -40.36 -6.35
CA MET A 480 22.33 -39.27 -6.62
C MET A 480 21.92 -39.24 -8.10
N GLN A 481 22.88 -39.35 -9.04
CA GLN A 481 22.57 -39.41 -10.47
C GLN A 481 21.70 -40.60 -10.85
N ALA A 482 21.95 -41.79 -10.27
CA ALA A 482 21.12 -42.97 -10.51
C ALA A 482 19.69 -42.76 -10.00
N ARG A 483 19.54 -42.29 -8.76
CA ARG A 483 18.24 -42.03 -8.13
C ARG A 483 17.44 -40.93 -8.84
N LEU A 484 18.11 -39.85 -9.25
CA LEU A 484 17.47 -38.75 -9.99
C LEU A 484 17.05 -39.16 -11.41
N LYS A 485 17.72 -40.13 -12.04
CA LYS A 485 17.27 -40.70 -13.32
C LYS A 485 15.99 -41.51 -13.18
N GLU A 486 15.83 -42.26 -12.08
CA GLU A 486 14.57 -42.95 -11.78
C GLU A 486 13.42 -41.94 -11.59
N ARG A 487 13.70 -40.82 -10.91
CA ARG A 487 12.74 -39.72 -10.74
C ARG A 487 12.42 -38.99 -12.04
N ALA A 488 13.37 -38.85 -12.97
CA ALA A 488 13.15 -38.23 -14.27
C ALA A 488 12.34 -39.12 -15.23
N GLY A 489 12.23 -40.42 -14.95
CA GLY A 489 11.46 -41.38 -15.73
C GLY A 489 9.95 -41.34 -15.48
N THR A 490 9.47 -40.57 -14.50
CA THR A 490 8.03 -40.31 -14.31
C THR A 490 7.57 -39.14 -15.19
N GLU A 491 6.42 -39.30 -15.86
CA GLU A 491 5.89 -38.38 -16.90
C GLU A 491 5.80 -36.90 -16.45
N GLU A 492 5.64 -36.64 -15.15
CA GLU A 492 5.58 -35.28 -14.56
C GLU A 492 6.94 -34.54 -14.55
N ALA A 493 8.07 -35.26 -14.48
CA ALA A 493 9.40 -34.66 -14.44
C ALA A 493 9.95 -34.29 -15.83
N ALA A 494 9.43 -34.92 -16.89
CA ALA A 494 9.79 -34.63 -18.27
C ALA A 494 9.17 -33.31 -18.80
N ALA A 495 8.07 -32.86 -18.20
CA ALA A 495 7.38 -31.61 -18.56
C ALA A 495 8.05 -30.35 -17.95
N ALA A 496 8.75 -30.50 -16.82
CA ALA A 496 9.58 -29.44 -16.25
C ALA A 496 10.91 -29.37 -17.01
N GLY A 497 10.94 -28.58 -18.09
CA GLY A 497 12.05 -28.45 -19.04
C GLY A 497 13.43 -28.61 -18.40
N GLY A 498 14.19 -29.59 -18.91
CA GLY A 498 15.50 -30.03 -18.40
C GLY A 498 16.66 -29.03 -18.58
N GLY A 499 16.42 -27.75 -18.34
CA GLY A 499 17.42 -26.69 -18.34
C GLY A 499 18.24 -26.69 -17.04
N LEU A 500 19.53 -26.35 -17.17
CA LEU A 500 20.37 -26.07 -16.01
C LEU A 500 19.98 -24.75 -15.34
N LEU A 501 19.74 -23.72 -16.13
CA LEU A 501 19.37 -22.39 -15.65
C LEU A 501 17.85 -22.22 -15.65
N MET A 502 17.34 -21.47 -14.69
CA MET A 502 15.95 -20.99 -14.71
C MET A 502 15.78 -19.91 -15.77
N ASP A 503 14.63 -19.89 -16.44
CA ASP A 503 14.29 -18.86 -17.41
C ASP A 503 13.94 -17.55 -16.70
N SER A 504 14.89 -16.61 -16.66
CA SER A 504 14.67 -15.30 -16.05
C SER A 504 13.67 -14.42 -16.82
N LYS A 505 13.23 -14.82 -18.03
CA LYS A 505 12.23 -14.11 -18.82
C LYS A 505 10.84 -14.74 -18.74
N PHE A 506 10.69 -15.83 -17.97
CA PHE A 506 9.40 -16.45 -17.75
C PHE A 506 8.45 -15.46 -17.06
N ALA A 507 7.20 -15.44 -17.53
CA ALA A 507 6.15 -14.60 -16.99
C ALA A 507 4.90 -15.44 -16.67
N PHE A 508 4.37 -15.30 -15.46
CA PHE A 508 3.09 -15.92 -15.11
C PHE A 508 1.93 -15.32 -15.92
N ALA A 509 0.93 -16.14 -16.24
CA ALA A 509 -0.29 -15.67 -16.86
C ALA A 509 -1.08 -14.78 -15.90
N ILE A 510 -1.20 -13.49 -16.23
CA ILE A 510 -1.91 -12.49 -15.41
C ILE A 510 -3.43 -12.64 -15.52
N ARG A 511 -4.11 -12.41 -14.40
CA ARG A 511 -5.58 -12.35 -14.32
C ARG A 511 -6.05 -11.04 -13.70
N PHE A 512 -7.14 -10.50 -14.24
CA PHE A 512 -7.84 -9.33 -13.70
C PHE A 512 -9.22 -9.75 -13.18
N PRO A 513 -9.27 -10.32 -11.96
CA PRO A 513 -10.53 -10.72 -11.33
C PRO A 513 -11.40 -9.49 -11.12
N PHE A 514 -12.71 -9.67 -11.23
CA PHE A 514 -13.66 -8.58 -11.09
C PHE A 514 -13.63 -8.04 -9.65
N ASN A 515 -13.40 -6.73 -9.50
CA ASN A 515 -13.40 -6.05 -8.22
C ASN A 515 -14.43 -4.90 -8.22
N PRO A 516 -15.67 -5.13 -7.74
CA PRO A 516 -16.71 -4.11 -7.76
C PRO A 516 -16.34 -2.91 -6.87
N SER A 517 -16.93 -1.76 -7.17
CA SER A 517 -16.75 -0.55 -6.37
C SER A 517 -18.00 -0.21 -5.60
N ASN A 518 -17.83 0.24 -4.35
CA ASN A 518 -18.90 0.80 -3.53
C ASN A 518 -19.04 2.33 -3.70
N ILE A 519 -18.27 2.93 -4.62
CA ILE A 519 -18.34 4.36 -4.88
C ILE A 519 -19.65 4.69 -5.58
N ARG A 520 -20.35 5.69 -5.05
CA ARG A 520 -21.62 6.19 -5.55
C ARG A 520 -21.38 7.24 -6.62
N LEU A 521 -21.73 6.94 -7.87
CA LEU A 521 -21.48 7.84 -9.01
C LEU A 521 -22.19 9.18 -8.86
N GLU A 522 -23.37 9.18 -8.24
CA GLU A 522 -24.15 10.38 -7.94
C GLU A 522 -23.45 11.33 -6.96
N ASP A 523 -22.53 10.83 -6.13
CA ASP A 523 -21.82 11.61 -5.11
C ASP A 523 -20.46 12.13 -5.62
N ILE A 524 -19.98 11.67 -6.78
CA ILE A 524 -18.68 12.09 -7.33
C ILE A 524 -18.72 13.58 -7.73
N VAL A 525 -17.81 14.37 -7.18
CA VAL A 525 -17.61 15.79 -7.51
C VAL A 525 -16.22 15.98 -8.11
N LEU A 526 -16.11 16.84 -9.12
CA LEU A 526 -14.81 17.15 -9.72
C LEU A 526 -13.99 18.00 -8.73
N PRO A 527 -12.78 17.57 -8.35
CA PRO A 527 -11.90 18.34 -7.47
C PRO A 527 -11.30 19.54 -8.20
N GLU A 528 -10.94 20.60 -7.47
CA GLU A 528 -10.32 21.81 -8.03
C GLU A 528 -9.03 21.54 -8.81
N ALA A 529 -8.31 20.48 -8.46
CA ALA A 529 -7.14 20.02 -9.21
C ALA A 529 -7.43 19.68 -10.68
N LEU A 530 -8.71 19.42 -11.01
CA LEU A 530 -9.24 19.20 -12.34
C LEU A 530 -10.09 20.40 -12.81
N ALA A 531 -9.75 21.62 -12.38
CA ALA A 531 -10.44 22.87 -12.76
C ALA A 531 -10.77 23.00 -14.26
N PRO A 532 -9.89 22.63 -15.22
CA PRO A 532 -10.23 22.71 -16.65
C PRO A 532 -11.47 21.91 -17.04
N LEU A 533 -11.80 20.84 -16.30
CA LEU A 533 -12.98 20.03 -16.56
C LEU A 533 -14.27 20.66 -16.07
N HIS A 534 -14.24 21.64 -15.17
CA HIS A 534 -15.48 22.27 -14.65
C HIS A 534 -16.24 23.06 -15.72
N HIS A 535 -15.54 23.55 -16.74
CA HIS A 535 -16.14 24.27 -17.86
C HIS A 535 -16.59 23.33 -19.01
N VAL A 536 -16.14 22.07 -18.97
CA VAL A 536 -16.32 21.09 -20.04
C VAL A 536 -17.34 20.02 -19.65
N LEU A 537 -17.32 19.59 -18.39
CA LEU A 537 -18.16 18.53 -17.85
C LEU A 537 -19.28 19.13 -17.01
N ARG A 538 -20.52 18.82 -17.39
CA ARG A 538 -21.72 19.15 -16.62
C ARG A 538 -22.25 17.89 -15.94
N LYS A 539 -22.39 17.91 -14.61
CA LYS A 539 -22.95 16.79 -13.86
C LYS A 539 -24.45 16.69 -14.11
N VAL A 540 -24.91 15.48 -14.44
CA VAL A 540 -26.32 15.14 -14.71
C VAL A 540 -26.77 14.03 -13.78
#